data_AF-A0A369QR20-F1
#
_entry.id   AF-A0A369QR20-F1
#
_cell.length_a   1.000
_cell.length_b   1.000
_cell.length_c   1.000
_cell.angle_alpha   90.00
_cell.angle_beta   90.00
_cell.angle_gamma   90.00
#
_symmetry.space_group_name_H-M   'P 1'
#
loop_
_entity.id
_entity.type
_entity.pdbx_description
1 polymer ?
#
loop_
_entity_poly.entity_id
_entity_poly.type
_entity_poly.pdbx_seq_one_letter_code
_entity_poly.pdbx_strand_id
1 'polypeptide(L)'
;MKTFLRLIRFTNLLMVALCQLLVRACLLLPHQPWSRVLLDGPFALLVFSTLCIAAAGYIINDYYDIKIDAINKPKRVVVGKFVNRRKAMLAHLLLSGIGVIIGFYLSLPIGFIHLGSALLLWGYSARLKQTFLIGNTTIALLSATMVLVVAVFEKVDNKAVWAYGAFVFLITIVREIIKDMEDLKGDATFDCRTLPIVMGIAGAKWFLYFFILAFAITLLAGLFTGFRKCILPPTS
;
A
#
# COMPACT_ATOMS: atom_id res chain seq x y z
N MET A 1 -11.17 3.87 -22.31
CA MET A 1 -11.32 4.25 -20.89
C MET A 1 -11.22 3.06 -19.92
N LYS A 2 -11.99 1.97 -20.08
CA LYS A 2 -11.99 0.80 -19.18
C LYS A 2 -10.60 0.15 -18.96
N THR A 3 -9.77 0.09 -20.00
CA THR A 3 -8.42 -0.50 -19.93
C THR A 3 -7.45 0.28 -19.04
N PHE A 4 -7.53 1.62 -19.05
CA PHE A 4 -6.67 2.48 -18.24
C PHE A 4 -7.05 2.41 -16.76
N LEU A 5 -8.35 2.44 -16.44
CA LEU A 5 -8.84 2.29 -15.06
C LEU A 5 -8.47 0.94 -14.44
N ARG A 6 -8.42 -0.11 -15.26
CA ARG A 6 -7.96 -1.44 -14.84
C ARG A 6 -6.44 -1.45 -14.56
N LEU A 7 -5.65 -0.75 -15.38
CA LEU A 7 -4.20 -0.66 -15.23
C LEU A 7 -3.80 0.01 -13.91
N ILE A 8 -4.44 1.13 -13.56
CA ILE A 8 -4.16 1.84 -12.30
C ILE A 8 -4.86 1.21 -11.09
N ARG A 9 -5.56 0.08 -11.26
CA ARG A 9 -6.35 -0.59 -10.22
C ARG A 9 -7.26 0.39 -9.48
N PHE A 10 -8.10 1.11 -10.23
CA PHE A 10 -8.91 2.23 -9.74
C PHE A 10 -9.67 1.94 -8.44
N THR A 11 -10.25 0.74 -8.28
CA THR A 11 -10.93 0.33 -7.04
C THR A 11 -10.01 0.40 -5.82
N ASN A 12 -8.75 0.01 -5.96
CA ASN A 12 -7.77 0.09 -4.88
C ASN A 12 -7.43 1.54 -4.54
N LEU A 13 -7.33 2.41 -5.55
CA LEU A 13 -7.09 3.83 -5.33
C LEU A 13 -8.24 4.50 -4.57
N LEU A 14 -9.49 4.13 -4.90
CA LEU A 14 -10.65 4.59 -4.12
C LEU A 14 -10.59 4.13 -2.67
N MET A 15 -10.19 2.88 -2.42
CA MET A 15 -10.01 2.38 -1.05
C MET A 15 -8.92 3.14 -0.30
N VAL A 16 -7.80 3.49 -0.96
CA VAL A 16 -6.74 4.32 -0.36
C VAL A 16 -7.28 5.71 0.02
N ALA A 17 -7.98 6.38 -0.89
CA ALA A 17 -8.56 7.70 -0.62
C ALA A 17 -9.57 7.66 0.53
N LEU A 18 -10.47 6.66 0.53
CA LEU A 18 -11.44 6.47 1.60
C LEU A 18 -10.74 6.19 2.94
N CYS A 19 -9.71 5.35 2.93
CA CYS A 19 -8.94 5.02 4.12
C CYS A 19 -8.27 6.26 4.73
N GLN A 20 -7.59 7.08 3.90
CA GLN A 20 -6.97 8.32 4.36
C GLN A 20 -8.02 9.30 4.92
N LEU A 21 -9.17 9.42 4.25
CA LEU A 21 -10.27 10.27 4.71
C LEU A 21 -10.81 9.81 6.07
N LEU A 22 -11.07 8.50 6.25
CA LEU A 22 -11.59 7.96 7.51
C LEU A 22 -10.57 8.08 8.64
N VAL A 23 -9.29 7.87 8.35
CA VAL A 23 -8.20 8.07 9.33
C VAL A 23 -8.19 9.52 9.79
N ARG A 24 -8.26 10.47 8.85
CA ARG A 24 -8.34 11.89 9.18
C ARG A 24 -9.59 12.21 10.01
N ALA A 25 -10.76 11.82 9.53
CA ALA A 25 -12.05 12.17 10.13
C ALA A 25 -12.24 11.53 11.51
N CYS A 26 -11.96 10.22 11.64
CA CYS A 26 -12.32 9.45 12.83
C CYS A 26 -11.20 9.38 13.87
N LEU A 27 -9.92 9.39 13.44
CA LEU A 27 -8.80 9.19 14.36
C LEU A 27 -8.09 10.49 14.73
N LEU A 28 -7.96 11.42 13.77
CA LEU A 28 -7.18 12.66 13.97
C LEU A 28 -8.06 13.86 14.32
N LEU A 29 -9.21 14.02 13.67
CA LEU A 29 -10.11 15.18 13.83
C LEU A 29 -11.56 14.78 14.21
N PRO A 30 -11.78 13.92 15.23
CA PRO A 30 -13.10 13.34 15.53
C PRO A 30 -14.17 14.37 15.94
N HIS A 31 -13.77 15.55 16.41
CA HIS A 31 -14.69 16.60 16.86
C HIS A 31 -14.91 17.72 15.83
N GLN A 32 -14.26 17.66 14.67
CA GLN A 32 -14.44 18.66 13.62
C GLN A 32 -15.65 18.32 12.75
N PRO A 33 -16.37 19.33 12.23
CA PRO A 33 -17.47 19.08 11.30
C PRO A 33 -16.95 18.48 9.99
N TRP A 34 -17.73 17.57 9.40
CA TRP A 34 -17.37 16.89 8.15
C TRP A 34 -17.07 17.85 6.99
N SER A 35 -17.71 19.02 6.94
CA SER A 35 -17.43 20.05 5.94
C SER A 35 -15.96 20.49 5.97
N ARG A 36 -15.38 20.68 7.16
CA ARG A 36 -13.98 21.08 7.32
C ARG A 36 -13.01 19.94 6.98
N VAL A 37 -13.41 18.69 7.23
CA VAL A 37 -12.59 17.51 6.91
C VAL A 37 -12.58 17.23 5.41
N LEU A 38 -13.71 17.44 4.72
CA LEU A 38 -13.87 17.14 3.30
C LEU A 38 -13.43 18.28 2.37
N LEU A 39 -13.70 19.54 2.72
CA LEU A 39 -13.46 20.71 1.86
C LEU A 39 -12.08 21.34 2.08
N ASP A 40 -11.12 20.57 2.58
CA ASP A 40 -9.76 21.05 2.79
C ASP A 40 -8.89 20.79 1.55
N GLY A 41 -8.58 21.86 0.82
CA GLY A 41 -7.80 21.80 -0.42
C GLY A 41 -6.42 21.13 -0.26
N PRO A 42 -5.61 21.53 0.73
CA PRO A 42 -4.34 20.88 1.03
C PRO A 42 -4.45 19.37 1.29
N PHE A 43 -5.46 18.91 2.03
CA PHE A 43 -5.68 17.47 2.23
C PHE A 43 -6.13 16.77 0.94
N ALA A 44 -6.99 17.39 0.14
CA ALA A 44 -7.35 16.84 -1.17
C ALA A 44 -6.12 16.69 -2.09
N LEU A 45 -5.18 17.64 -2.03
CA LEU A 45 -3.89 17.55 -2.70
C LEU A 45 -3.02 16.42 -2.16
N LEU A 46 -3.00 16.19 -0.84
CA LEU A 46 -2.29 15.06 -0.23
C LEU A 46 -2.83 13.74 -0.78
N VAL A 47 -4.15 13.55 -0.72
CA VAL A 47 -4.81 12.33 -1.20
C VAL A 47 -4.50 12.12 -2.67
N PHE A 48 -4.70 13.15 -3.49
CA PHE A 48 -4.40 13.08 -4.93
C PHE A 48 -2.93 12.70 -5.20
N SER A 49 -2.00 13.31 -4.48
CA SER A 49 -0.58 13.00 -4.56
C SER A 49 -0.27 11.54 -4.18
N THR A 50 -0.85 11.04 -3.10
CA THR A 50 -0.76 9.63 -2.70
C THR A 50 -1.32 8.70 -3.79
N LEU A 51 -2.47 9.04 -4.39
CA LEU A 51 -3.06 8.25 -5.48
C LEU A 51 -2.16 8.24 -6.72
N CYS A 52 -1.49 9.34 -7.05
CA CYS A 52 -0.51 9.38 -8.14
C CYS A 52 0.66 8.42 -7.88
N ILE A 53 1.24 8.43 -6.67
CA ILE A 53 2.32 7.50 -6.30
C ILE A 53 1.85 6.04 -6.38
N ALA A 54 0.66 5.73 -5.83
CA ALA A 54 0.11 4.38 -5.87
C ALA A 54 -0.19 3.91 -7.30
N ALA A 55 -0.78 4.76 -8.15
CA ALA A 55 -1.04 4.47 -9.55
C ALA A 55 0.27 4.25 -10.34
N ALA A 56 1.30 5.08 -10.09
CA ALA A 56 2.61 4.90 -10.67
C ALA A 56 3.25 3.56 -10.27
N GLY A 57 3.08 3.17 -9.00
CA GLY A 57 3.49 1.87 -8.46
C GLY A 57 2.83 0.69 -9.17
N TYR A 58 1.51 0.74 -9.40
CA TYR A 58 0.82 -0.31 -10.15
C TYR A 58 1.29 -0.41 -11.60
N ILE A 59 1.53 0.73 -12.27
CA ILE A 59 2.01 0.74 -13.65
C ILE A 59 3.40 0.11 -13.78
N ILE A 60 4.34 0.49 -12.91
CA ILE A 60 5.71 -0.06 -12.97
C ILE A 60 5.73 -1.54 -12.58
N ASN A 61 4.89 -1.95 -11.61
CA ASN A 61 4.73 -3.35 -11.26
C ASN A 61 4.25 -4.17 -12.47
N ASP A 62 3.16 -3.75 -13.10
CA ASP A 62 2.60 -4.42 -14.29
C ASP A 62 3.57 -4.41 -15.49
N TYR A 63 4.45 -3.40 -15.59
CA TYR A 63 5.50 -3.34 -16.62
C TYR A 63 6.56 -4.43 -16.44
N TYR A 64 7.03 -4.67 -15.21
CA TYR A 64 8.00 -5.72 -14.92
C TYR A 64 7.35 -7.11 -14.88
N ASP A 65 6.07 -7.21 -14.54
CA ASP A 65 5.35 -8.48 -14.42
C ASP A 65 4.88 -9.07 -15.77
N ILE A 66 5.00 -8.38 -16.90
CA ILE A 66 4.45 -8.81 -18.21
C ILE A 66 4.71 -10.30 -18.51
N LYS A 67 5.94 -10.77 -18.29
CA LYS A 67 6.33 -12.16 -18.58
C LYS A 67 5.83 -13.15 -17.52
N ILE A 68 5.90 -12.79 -16.25
CA ILE A 68 5.43 -13.62 -15.12
C ILE A 68 3.89 -13.76 -15.18
N ASP A 69 3.18 -12.65 -15.35
CA ASP A 69 1.73 -12.61 -15.46
C ASP A 69 1.21 -13.27 -16.74
N ALA A 70 2.01 -13.38 -17.80
CA ALA A 70 1.63 -14.16 -18.98
C ALA A 70 1.47 -15.65 -18.65
N ILE A 71 2.17 -16.15 -17.63
CA ILE A 71 2.08 -17.52 -17.13
C ILE A 71 0.99 -17.63 -16.07
N ASN A 72 1.05 -16.80 -15.02
CA ASN A 72 0.16 -16.92 -13.88
C ASN A 72 -1.25 -16.38 -14.16
N LYS A 73 -1.36 -15.23 -14.83
CA LYS A 73 -2.59 -14.42 -14.94
C LYS A 73 -2.75 -13.82 -16.34
N PRO A 74 -2.82 -14.63 -17.43
CA PRO A 74 -2.74 -14.15 -18.82
C PRO A 74 -3.84 -13.16 -19.23
N LYS A 75 -5.01 -13.23 -18.56
CA LYS A 75 -6.16 -12.32 -18.75
C LYS A 75 -6.00 -10.96 -18.06
N ARG A 76 -5.00 -10.80 -17.18
CA ARG A 76 -4.69 -9.55 -16.47
C ARG A 76 -3.59 -8.73 -17.14
N VAL A 77 -2.79 -9.31 -18.03
CA VAL A 77 -1.72 -8.60 -18.75
C VAL A 77 -2.31 -7.46 -19.60
N VAL A 78 -2.08 -6.21 -19.19
CA VAL A 78 -2.50 -5.01 -19.92
C VAL A 78 -1.32 -4.40 -20.69
N VAL A 79 -0.17 -4.23 -20.02
CA VAL A 79 1.04 -3.65 -20.62
C VAL A 79 1.62 -4.63 -21.64
N GLY A 80 1.97 -4.13 -22.83
CA GLY A 80 2.45 -4.93 -23.95
C GLY A 80 1.35 -5.51 -24.84
N LYS A 81 0.11 -5.68 -24.34
CA LYS A 81 -1.06 -6.10 -25.14
C LYS A 81 -1.90 -4.91 -25.61
N PHE A 82 -2.35 -4.08 -24.67
CA PHE A 82 -3.25 -2.96 -24.96
C PHE A 82 -2.60 -1.58 -24.74
N VAL A 83 -1.57 -1.52 -23.90
CA VAL A 83 -0.80 -0.30 -23.63
C VAL A 83 0.65 -0.52 -24.01
N ASN A 84 1.19 0.37 -24.84
CA ASN A 84 2.60 0.32 -25.23
C ASN A 84 3.51 0.55 -24.01
N ARG A 85 4.56 -0.26 -23.89
CA ARG A 85 5.62 -0.18 -22.89
C ARG A 85 6.18 1.24 -22.69
N ARG A 86 6.45 1.97 -23.78
CA ARG A 86 6.94 3.37 -23.70
C ARG A 86 5.93 4.30 -23.03
N LYS A 87 4.64 4.16 -23.36
CA LYS A 87 3.56 4.95 -22.75
C LYS A 87 3.35 4.60 -21.28
N ALA A 88 3.47 3.33 -20.92
CA ALA A 88 3.40 2.88 -19.52
C ALA A 88 4.54 3.49 -18.68
N MET A 89 5.79 3.44 -19.18
CA MET A 89 6.93 4.06 -18.49
C MET A 89 6.80 5.58 -18.38
N LEU A 90 6.34 6.26 -19.43
CA LEU A 90 6.06 7.69 -19.37
C LEU A 90 4.99 8.02 -18.32
N ALA A 91 3.90 7.24 -18.28
CA ALA A 91 2.84 7.43 -17.28
C ALA A 91 3.36 7.21 -15.84
N HIS A 92 4.19 6.18 -15.62
CA HIS A 92 4.85 5.96 -14.34
C HIS A 92 5.71 7.15 -13.91
N LEU A 93 6.52 7.69 -14.83
CA LEU A 93 7.40 8.82 -14.54
C LEU A 93 6.59 10.09 -14.23
N LEU A 94 5.57 10.40 -15.04
CA LEU A 94 4.73 11.58 -14.84
C LEU A 94 3.94 11.50 -13.53
N LEU A 95 3.31 10.36 -13.23
CA LEU A 95 2.55 10.18 -12.00
C LEU A 95 3.45 10.20 -10.75
N SER A 96 4.62 9.55 -10.80
CA SER A 96 5.61 9.62 -9.72
C SER A 96 6.07 11.06 -9.50
N GLY A 97 6.42 11.77 -10.58
CA GLY A 97 6.87 13.15 -10.53
C GLY A 97 5.81 14.08 -9.94
N ILE A 98 4.56 14.00 -10.41
CA ILE A 98 3.43 14.78 -9.89
C ILE A 98 3.23 14.51 -8.39
N GLY A 99 3.21 13.23 -7.99
CA GLY A 99 3.07 12.87 -6.57
C GLY A 99 4.18 13.46 -5.70
N VAL A 100 5.43 13.34 -6.13
CA VAL A 100 6.59 13.87 -5.38
C VAL A 100 6.56 15.41 -5.32
N ILE A 101 6.30 16.08 -6.43
CA ILE A 101 6.24 17.56 -6.49
C ILE A 101 5.15 18.09 -5.57
N ILE A 102 3.94 17.51 -5.62
CA ILE A 102 2.85 17.90 -4.70
C ILE A 102 3.24 17.60 -3.25
N GLY A 103 3.91 16.48 -2.99
CA GLY A 103 4.39 16.13 -1.65
C GLY A 103 5.30 17.22 -1.07
N PHE A 104 6.31 17.66 -1.83
CA PHE A 104 7.22 18.75 -1.42
C PHE A 104 6.51 20.10 -1.30
N TYR A 105 5.52 20.36 -2.17
CA TYR A 105 4.68 21.55 -2.08
C TYR A 105 3.89 21.61 -0.76
N LEU A 106 3.38 20.46 -0.28
CA LEU A 106 2.65 20.38 0.99
C LEU A 106 3.58 20.51 2.20
N SER A 107 4.68 19.76 2.25
CA SER A 107 5.74 19.93 3.25
C SER A 107 6.98 19.11 2.91
N LEU A 108 8.15 19.49 3.45
CA LEU A 108 9.39 18.73 3.28
C LEU A 108 9.27 17.26 3.73
N PRO A 109 8.70 16.91 4.91
CA PRO A 109 8.56 15.51 5.31
C PRO A 109 7.71 14.68 4.34
N ILE A 110 6.58 15.21 3.86
CA ILE A 110 5.70 14.52 2.92
C ILE A 110 6.41 14.32 1.58
N GLY A 111 7.13 15.34 1.10
CA GLY A 111 7.95 15.24 -0.11
C GLY A 111 8.97 14.10 -0.06
N PHE A 112 9.71 13.99 1.05
CA PHE A 112 10.66 12.88 1.23
C PHE A 112 9.98 11.52 1.37
N ILE A 113 8.82 11.43 2.05
CA ILE A 113 8.03 10.20 2.13
C ILE A 113 7.58 9.75 0.73
N HIS A 114 7.07 10.67 -0.09
CA HIS A 114 6.62 10.36 -1.45
C HIS A 114 7.78 10.03 -2.38
N LEU A 115 8.91 10.73 -2.28
CA LEU A 115 10.13 10.43 -3.04
C LEU A 115 10.66 9.04 -2.68
N GLY A 116 10.81 8.75 -1.39
CA GLY A 116 11.21 7.43 -0.90
C GLY A 116 10.25 6.34 -1.36
N SER A 117 8.94 6.60 -1.30
CA SER A 117 7.91 5.65 -1.75
C SER A 117 8.00 5.35 -3.25
N ALA A 118 8.21 6.38 -4.09
CA ALA A 118 8.36 6.21 -5.54
C ALA A 118 9.61 5.39 -5.88
N LEU A 119 10.75 5.72 -5.28
CA LEU A 119 12.01 5.01 -5.49
C LEU A 119 11.93 3.57 -5.01
N LEU A 120 11.30 3.34 -3.84
CA LEU A 120 11.16 2.01 -3.27
C LEU A 120 10.17 1.15 -4.07
N LEU A 121 9.09 1.72 -4.61
CA LEU A 121 8.17 1.02 -5.53
C LEU A 121 8.87 0.60 -6.83
N TRP A 122 9.74 1.46 -7.37
CA TRP A 122 10.56 1.13 -8.54
C TRP A 122 11.55 0.00 -8.22
N GLY A 123 12.33 0.14 -7.14
CA GLY A 123 13.29 -0.88 -6.70
C GLY A 123 12.62 -2.22 -6.36
N TYR A 124 11.43 -2.16 -5.75
CA TYR A 124 10.58 -3.30 -5.50
C TYR A 124 10.23 -4.03 -6.81
N SER A 125 9.68 -3.29 -7.78
CA SER A 125 9.19 -3.87 -9.04
C SER A 125 10.32 -4.46 -9.87
N ALA A 126 11.51 -3.84 -9.81
CA ALA A 126 12.69 -4.25 -10.55
C ALA A 126 13.41 -5.46 -9.94
N ARG A 127 13.51 -5.55 -8.61
CA ARG A 127 14.32 -6.59 -7.95
C ARG A 127 13.74 -7.14 -6.64
N LEU A 128 13.29 -6.28 -5.72
CA LEU A 128 13.00 -6.75 -4.34
C LEU A 128 11.80 -7.72 -4.28
N LYS A 129 10.85 -7.65 -5.22
CA LYS A 129 9.74 -8.60 -5.26
C LYS A 129 10.18 -10.06 -5.46
N GLN A 130 11.38 -10.28 -6.00
CA GLN A 130 11.90 -11.61 -6.32
C GLN A 130 12.77 -12.18 -5.19
N THR A 131 12.85 -11.51 -4.04
CA THR A 131 13.70 -11.91 -2.92
C THR A 131 12.88 -12.36 -1.71
N PHE A 132 13.48 -13.25 -0.92
CA PHE A 132 12.84 -13.88 0.23
C PHE A 132 12.38 -12.84 1.27
N LEU A 133 11.06 -12.71 1.47
CA LEU A 133 10.38 -11.82 2.42
C LEU A 133 10.61 -10.30 2.28
N ILE A 134 11.71 -9.87 1.66
CA ILE A 134 12.06 -8.45 1.52
C ILE A 134 11.02 -7.76 0.63
N GLY A 135 10.60 -8.39 -0.46
CA GLY A 135 9.53 -7.89 -1.33
C GLY A 135 8.22 -7.68 -0.58
N ASN A 136 7.76 -8.72 0.14
CA ASN A 136 6.51 -8.68 0.92
C ASN A 136 6.54 -7.58 1.98
N THR A 137 7.66 -7.49 2.71
CA THR A 137 7.87 -6.46 3.75
C THR A 137 7.90 -5.06 3.15
N THR A 138 8.53 -4.90 1.98
CA THR A 138 8.61 -3.60 1.28
C THR A 138 7.22 -3.07 0.93
N ILE A 139 6.37 -3.90 0.31
CA ILE A 139 5.00 -3.48 -0.06
C ILE A 139 4.12 -3.27 1.19
N ALA A 140 4.33 -4.05 2.24
CA ALA A 140 3.64 -3.85 3.51
C ALA A 140 4.01 -2.51 4.17
N LEU A 141 5.30 -2.14 4.21
CA LEU A 141 5.77 -0.85 4.72
C LEU A 141 5.23 0.30 3.88
N LEU A 142 5.26 0.18 2.55
CA LEU A 142 4.69 1.18 1.65
C LEU A 142 3.19 1.37 1.92
N SER A 143 2.44 0.28 2.05
CA SER A 143 1.00 0.32 2.31
C SER A 143 0.67 0.97 3.65
N ALA A 144 1.42 0.65 4.71
CA ALA A 144 1.27 1.31 6.01
C ALA A 144 1.61 2.81 5.93
N THR A 145 2.70 3.15 5.23
CA THR A 145 3.15 4.54 5.04
C THR A 145 2.07 5.41 4.38
N MET A 146 1.32 4.86 3.41
CA MET A 146 0.22 5.58 2.75
C MET A 146 -0.88 6.03 3.72
N VAL A 147 -1.04 5.34 4.85
CA VAL A 147 -1.97 5.76 5.90
C VAL A 147 -1.31 6.70 6.89
N LEU A 148 -0.07 6.39 7.31
CA LEU A 148 0.67 7.18 8.29
C LEU A 148 0.98 8.61 7.78
N VAL A 149 1.09 8.81 6.47
CA VAL A 149 1.33 10.15 5.88
C VAL A 149 0.25 11.17 6.25
N VAL A 150 -0.97 10.72 6.57
CA VAL A 150 -2.06 11.60 7.02
C VAL A 150 -1.75 12.19 8.39
N ALA A 151 -1.18 11.41 9.32
CA ALA A 151 -0.75 11.91 10.63
C ALA A 151 0.42 12.89 10.50
N VAL A 152 1.35 12.64 9.56
CA VAL A 152 2.45 13.57 9.24
C VAL A 152 1.90 14.90 8.69
N PHE A 153 0.90 14.83 7.81
CA PHE A 153 0.24 16.01 7.25
C PHE A 153 -0.47 16.85 8.31
N GLU A 154 -1.24 16.22 9.19
CA GLU A 154 -1.92 16.90 10.31
C GLU A 154 -0.94 17.32 11.42
N LYS A 155 0.30 16.83 11.39
CA LYS A 155 1.32 17.03 12.44
C LYS A 155 0.85 16.57 13.81
N VAL A 156 0.06 15.51 13.85
CA VAL A 156 -0.49 14.92 15.08
C VAL A 156 0.10 13.54 15.27
N ASP A 157 0.80 13.33 16.39
CA ASP A 157 1.22 12.00 16.80
C ASP A 157 0.06 11.30 17.54
N ASN A 158 -0.50 10.26 16.92
CA ASN A 158 -1.64 9.54 17.46
C ASN A 158 -1.38 8.03 17.44
N LYS A 159 -1.34 7.43 18.63
CA LYS A 159 -1.13 5.98 18.83
C LYS A 159 -2.14 5.11 18.09
N ALA A 160 -3.37 5.58 17.90
CA ALA A 160 -4.39 4.85 17.15
C ALA A 160 -4.03 4.78 15.64
N VAL A 161 -3.45 5.84 15.08
CA VAL A 161 -2.99 5.85 13.69
C VAL A 161 -1.78 4.94 13.50
N TRP A 162 -0.85 4.91 14.47
CA TRP A 162 0.25 3.93 14.47
C TRP A 162 -0.24 2.48 14.55
N ALA A 163 -1.20 2.20 15.44
CA ALA A 163 -1.82 0.88 15.55
C ALA A 163 -2.51 0.47 14.25
N TYR A 164 -3.19 1.41 13.59
CA TYR A 164 -3.82 1.16 12.30
C TYR A 164 -2.78 0.97 11.17
N GLY A 165 -1.66 1.70 11.20
CA GLY A 165 -0.53 1.46 10.31
C GLY A 165 0.06 0.05 10.48
N ALA A 166 0.22 -0.41 11.72
CA ALA A 166 0.66 -1.78 12.02
C ALA A 166 -0.35 -2.83 11.51
N PHE A 167 -1.66 -2.56 11.63
CA PHE A 167 -2.71 -3.41 11.07
C PHE A 167 -2.60 -3.52 9.54
N VAL A 168 -2.46 -2.38 8.84
CA VAL A 168 -2.27 -2.33 7.39
C VAL A 168 -1.00 -3.05 6.96
N PHE A 169 0.08 -2.91 7.71
CA PHE A 169 1.32 -3.66 7.48
C PHE A 169 1.09 -5.17 7.54
N LEU A 170 0.51 -5.68 8.65
CA LEU A 170 0.32 -7.10 8.87
C LEU A 170 -0.61 -7.74 7.84
N ILE A 171 -1.76 -7.12 7.54
CA ILE A 171 -2.68 -7.65 6.53
C ILE A 171 -2.06 -7.65 5.13
N THR A 172 -1.20 -6.67 4.83
CA THR A 172 -0.50 -6.60 3.56
C THR A 172 0.55 -7.70 3.44
N ILE A 173 1.31 -7.98 4.51
CA ILE A 173 2.24 -9.12 4.52
C ILE A 173 1.49 -10.43 4.25
N VAL A 174 0.40 -10.68 4.98
CA VAL A 174 -0.44 -11.88 4.79
C VAL A 174 -0.89 -12.00 3.34
N ARG A 175 -1.39 -10.90 2.75
CA ARG A 175 -1.83 -10.86 1.36
C ARG A 175 -0.70 -11.16 0.37
N GLU A 176 0.50 -10.59 0.57
CA GLU A 176 1.61 -10.82 -0.35
C GLU A 176 2.14 -12.26 -0.22
N ILE A 177 2.15 -12.88 0.97
CA ILE A 177 2.51 -14.30 1.12
C ILE A 177 1.51 -15.21 0.38
N ILE A 178 0.20 -14.95 0.51
CA ILE A 178 -0.82 -15.71 -0.22
C ILE A 178 -0.63 -15.55 -1.73
N LYS A 179 -0.36 -14.31 -2.19
CA LYS A 179 -0.11 -14.02 -3.59
C LYS A 179 1.10 -14.79 -4.13
N ASP A 180 2.22 -14.83 -3.39
CA ASP A 180 3.40 -15.59 -3.81
C ASP A 180 3.08 -17.09 -3.95
N MET A 181 2.21 -17.63 -3.09
CA MET A 181 1.76 -19.02 -3.19
C MET A 181 0.88 -19.27 -4.43
N GLU A 182 0.04 -18.30 -4.81
CA GLU A 182 -0.76 -18.35 -6.04
C GLU A 182 0.11 -18.23 -7.30
N ASP A 183 1.17 -17.43 -7.23
CA ASP A 183 2.03 -17.05 -8.38
C ASP A 183 3.26 -17.98 -8.56
N LEU A 184 3.31 -19.09 -7.82
CA LEU A 184 4.43 -20.02 -7.74
C LEU A 184 4.97 -20.48 -9.10
N LYS A 185 4.08 -20.80 -10.06
CA LYS A 185 4.48 -21.36 -11.36
C LYS A 185 5.28 -20.34 -12.19
N GLY A 186 4.77 -19.12 -12.32
CA GLY A 186 5.44 -18.04 -13.03
C GLY A 186 6.73 -17.63 -12.33
N ASP A 187 6.70 -17.49 -11.01
CA ASP A 187 7.87 -17.08 -10.22
C ASP A 187 9.02 -18.09 -10.33
N ALA A 188 8.71 -19.40 -10.30
CA ALA A 188 9.70 -20.46 -10.48
C ALA A 188 10.29 -20.49 -11.90
N THR A 189 9.52 -20.07 -12.91
CA THR A 189 10.00 -20.01 -14.30
C THR A 189 10.98 -18.85 -14.54
N PHE A 190 10.94 -17.82 -13.69
CA PHE A 190 11.78 -16.62 -13.80
C PHE A 190 12.81 -16.51 -12.65
N ASP A 191 13.25 -17.64 -12.11
CA ASP A 191 14.28 -17.76 -11.07
C ASP A 191 14.06 -16.87 -9.83
N CYS A 192 12.80 -16.60 -9.49
CA CYS A 192 12.47 -15.83 -8.29
C CYS A 192 12.77 -16.66 -7.03
N ARG A 193 13.21 -16.00 -5.96
CA ARG A 193 13.48 -16.62 -4.66
C ARG A 193 12.43 -16.20 -3.62
N THR A 194 11.15 -16.33 -3.98
CA THR A 194 10.03 -16.02 -3.07
C THR A 194 9.90 -17.06 -1.97
N LEU A 195 9.18 -16.72 -0.90
CA LEU A 195 8.98 -17.59 0.28
C LEU A 195 8.54 -19.02 -0.09
N PRO A 196 7.49 -19.24 -0.91
CA PRO A 196 7.05 -20.59 -1.25
C PRO A 196 8.00 -21.34 -2.20
N ILE A 197 8.88 -20.64 -2.92
CA ILE A 197 9.92 -21.28 -3.75
C ILE A 197 11.06 -21.80 -2.87
N VAL A 198 11.52 -20.99 -1.91
CA VAL A 198 12.67 -21.33 -1.06
C VAL A 198 12.30 -22.37 0.00
N MET A 199 11.13 -22.25 0.65
CA MET A 199 10.72 -23.10 1.77
C MET A 199 9.63 -24.11 1.42
N GLY A 200 9.16 -24.12 0.17
CA GLY A 200 7.97 -24.85 -0.22
C GLY A 200 6.68 -24.26 0.35
N ILE A 201 5.56 -24.76 -0.14
CA ILE A 201 4.21 -24.32 0.27
C ILE A 201 3.98 -24.53 1.78
N ALA A 202 4.48 -25.64 2.33
CA ALA A 202 4.33 -25.95 3.75
C ALA A 202 5.08 -24.95 4.65
N GLY A 203 6.31 -24.56 4.28
CA GLY A 203 7.07 -23.55 5.00
C GLY A 203 6.44 -22.16 4.91
N ALA A 204 5.95 -21.78 3.72
CA ALA A 204 5.24 -20.52 3.53
C ALA A 204 3.97 -20.41 4.41
N LYS A 205 3.25 -21.51 4.63
CA LYS A 205 2.08 -21.54 5.52
C LYS A 205 2.42 -21.22 6.98
N TRP A 206 3.59 -21.64 7.49
CA TRP A 206 3.98 -21.30 8.86
C TRP A 206 4.16 -19.80 9.06
N PHE A 207 4.81 -19.13 8.11
CA PHE A 207 4.92 -17.66 8.12
C PHE A 207 3.54 -17.01 7.98
N LEU A 208 2.70 -17.52 7.08
CA LEU A 208 1.33 -17.03 6.93
C LEU A 208 0.56 -17.11 8.26
N TYR A 209 0.59 -18.26 8.94
CA TYR A 209 -0.09 -18.45 10.24
C TYR A 209 0.49 -17.57 11.33
N PHE A 210 1.81 -17.38 11.37
CA PHE A 210 2.47 -16.46 12.29
C PHE A 210 1.94 -15.04 12.13
N PHE A 211 1.88 -14.51 10.90
CA PHE A 211 1.39 -13.16 10.65
C PHE A 211 -0.12 -13.02 10.87
N ILE A 212 -0.92 -14.06 10.57
CA ILE A 212 -2.35 -14.08 10.89
C ILE A 212 -2.57 -14.04 12.41
N LEU A 213 -1.78 -14.79 13.18
CA LEU A 213 -1.86 -14.78 14.64
C LEU A 213 -1.46 -13.40 15.20
N ALA A 214 -0.36 -12.83 14.71
CA ALA A 214 0.06 -11.48 15.10
C ALA A 214 -1.04 -10.44 14.79
N PHE A 215 -1.67 -10.54 13.62
CA PHE A 215 -2.80 -9.71 13.22
C PHE A 215 -4.00 -9.87 14.17
N ALA A 216 -4.39 -11.10 14.49
CA ALA A 216 -5.49 -11.40 15.41
C ALA A 216 -5.22 -10.85 16.82
N ILE A 217 -4.01 -11.03 17.34
CA ILE A 217 -3.60 -10.48 18.65
C ILE A 217 -3.71 -8.95 18.65
N THR A 218 -3.21 -8.30 17.59
CA THR A 218 -3.25 -6.83 17.47
C THR A 218 -4.69 -6.32 17.44
N LEU A 219 -5.59 -7.01 16.71
CA LEU A 219 -7.00 -6.69 16.65
C LEU A 219 -7.70 -6.87 18.01
N LEU A 220 -7.44 -8.00 18.69
CA LEU A 220 -7.99 -8.26 20.02
C LEU A 220 -7.51 -7.21 21.03
N ALA A 221 -6.22 -6.88 21.05
CA ALA A 221 -5.68 -5.84 21.93
C ALA A 221 -6.32 -4.45 21.66
N GLY A 222 -6.56 -4.11 20.39
CA GLY A 222 -7.28 -2.90 20.00
C GLY A 222 -8.73 -2.89 20.53
N LEU A 223 -9.44 -4.02 20.42
CA LEU A 223 -10.79 -4.16 20.95
C LEU A 223 -10.81 -4.04 22.48
N PHE A 224 -9.92 -4.75 23.19
CA PHE A 224 -9.84 -4.71 24.65
C PHE A 224 -9.56 -3.30 25.18
N THR A 225 -8.66 -2.56 24.54
CA THR A 225 -8.37 -1.16 24.92
C THR A 225 -9.54 -0.23 24.62
N GLY A 226 -10.25 -0.45 23.51
CA GLY A 226 -11.49 0.27 23.18
C GLY A 226 -12.62 0.00 24.17
N PHE A 227 -12.88 -1.27 24.51
CA PHE A 227 -13.87 -1.68 25.51
C PHE A 227 -13.55 -1.09 26.90
N ARG A 228 -12.28 -1.12 27.32
CA ARG A 228 -11.87 -0.56 28.62
C ARG A 228 -12.15 0.94 28.73
N LYS A 229 -11.94 1.70 27.66
CA LYS A 229 -12.25 3.15 27.60
C LYS A 229 -13.76 3.45 27.59
N CYS A 230 -14.59 2.51 27.15
CA CYS A 230 -16.04 2.69 27.08
C CYS A 230 -16.73 2.30 28.41
N ILE A 231 -16.16 1.36 29.17
CA ILE A 231 -16.74 0.85 30.42
C ILE A 231 -16.25 1.62 31.66
N LEU A 232 -15.01 2.12 31.67
CA LEU A 232 -14.48 2.89 32.81
C LEU A 232 -14.52 4.39 32.49
N PRO A 233 -15.24 5.22 33.26
CA PRO A 233 -15.20 6.67 33.08
C PRO A 233 -13.77 7.18 33.31
N PRO A 234 -13.37 8.29 32.65
CA PRO A 234 -12.07 8.90 32.92
C PRO A 234 -12.02 9.27 34.41
N THR A 235 -11.09 8.65 35.14
CA THR A 235 -10.76 9.09 36.50
C THR A 235 -10.20 10.49 36.40
N SER A 236 -10.94 11.45 36.96
CA SER A 236 -10.62 12.86 37.16
C SER A 236 -9.20 13.11 37.64
#